data_AF-A0A0K8QCB1-F1
#
_entry.id   AF-A0A0K8QCB1-F1
#
_cell.length_a   1.000
_cell.length_b   1.000
_cell.length_c   1.000
_cell.angle_alpha   90.00
_cell.angle_beta   90.00
_cell.angle_gamma   90.00
#
_symmetry.space_group_name_H-M   'P 1'
#
loop_
_entity.id
_entity.type
_entity.pdbx_description
1 polymer ?
#
loop_
_entity_poly.entity_id
_entity_poly.type
_entity_poly.pdbx_seq_one_letter_code
_entity_poly.pdbx_strand_id
1 'polypeptide(L)'
;MSPRIEPADHALGGTAPGAPDRFLTDYYEHVADDDVRNYTTDTLLERARYHRSLAERRAPGQAVIGVLNEADASLVAIVTEDMPYLVPSVTAEIARDNASIGLLVHPTFTVTRDPATHRLTDVRRGPLRTGLPSGLEPSVPVTPLEHDDGRPLAEAWIAVEISRLPDETSAEHLVERLQCVLGDVRAAAEDAAAIHQELADEIGGLAGLSGGGEVRELLRWLDDGNFVFLGYRGRRSLGLLRKVAGDASEAGPPEGGPSEGGPSASPS
;
A
#
# COMPACT_ATOMS: atom_id res chain seq x y z
N MET A 1 -35.11 24.53 32.27
CA MET A 1 -33.96 25.45 32.33
C MET A 1 -32.83 24.78 31.60
N SER A 2 -32.69 25.10 30.31
CA SER A 2 -31.64 24.57 29.43
C SER A 2 -30.70 25.72 29.11
N PRO A 3 -29.37 25.53 29.17
CA PRO A 3 -28.43 26.58 28.86
C PRO A 3 -28.35 26.79 27.34
N ARG A 4 -28.39 28.06 26.95
CA ARG A 4 -28.23 28.59 25.61
C ARG A 4 -26.73 28.70 25.34
N ILE A 5 -26.23 27.99 24.33
CA ILE A 5 -24.84 28.08 23.88
C ILE A 5 -24.80 29.16 22.80
N GLU A 6 -24.06 30.24 23.05
CA GLU A 6 -23.72 31.27 22.05
C GLU A 6 -22.60 30.78 21.13
N PRO A 7 -22.58 31.23 19.86
CA PRO A 7 -21.51 30.86 18.94
C PRO A 7 -20.23 31.63 19.27
N ALA A 8 -19.15 30.89 19.56
CA ALA A 8 -17.82 31.45 19.73
C ALA A 8 -17.25 31.85 18.37
N ASP A 9 -17.08 33.15 18.21
CA ASP A 9 -16.38 33.83 17.13
C ASP A 9 -14.87 33.58 17.30
N HIS A 10 -14.33 32.55 16.63
CA HIS A 10 -12.90 32.36 16.50
C HIS A 10 -12.49 32.52 15.04
N ALA A 11 -11.87 33.67 14.78
CA ALA A 11 -11.26 34.08 13.53
C ALA A 11 -10.37 32.98 12.93
N LEU A 12 -10.86 32.38 11.84
CA LEU A 12 -10.02 31.68 10.88
C LEU A 12 -9.24 32.73 10.09
N GLY A 13 -7.92 32.60 10.08
CA GLY A 13 -7.02 33.38 9.25
C GLY A 13 -7.49 33.36 7.79
N GLY A 14 -7.59 34.55 7.21
CA GLY A 14 -8.26 34.77 5.93
C GLY A 14 -7.65 33.99 4.77
N THR A 15 -8.45 33.13 4.16
CA THR A 15 -8.29 32.77 2.76
C THR A 15 -8.96 33.87 1.93
N ALA A 16 -8.18 34.51 1.05
CA ALA A 16 -8.67 35.59 0.19
C ALA A 16 -9.89 35.13 -0.64
N PRO A 17 -10.94 35.95 -0.79
CA PRO A 17 -12.10 35.62 -1.61
C PRO A 17 -11.69 35.67 -3.08
N GLY A 18 -11.56 34.51 -3.73
CA GLY A 18 -11.21 34.40 -5.15
C GLY A 18 -10.13 33.37 -5.49
N ALA A 19 -9.50 32.71 -4.52
CA ALA A 19 -8.75 31.49 -4.82
C ALA A 19 -9.76 30.36 -5.11
N PRO A 20 -9.69 29.66 -6.26
CA PRO A 20 -10.46 28.43 -6.43
C PRO A 20 -10.12 27.52 -5.25
N ASP A 21 -11.14 26.87 -4.68
CA ASP A 21 -10.95 25.96 -3.55
C ASP A 21 -10.09 24.79 -4.03
N ARG A 22 -8.76 24.95 -3.88
CA ARG A 22 -7.74 24.04 -4.40
C ARG A 22 -7.98 22.61 -3.92
N PHE A 23 -8.58 22.48 -2.74
CA PHE A 23 -9.03 21.20 -2.22
C PHE A 23 -10.06 20.52 -3.12
N LEU A 24 -11.08 21.22 -3.62
CA LEU A 24 -12.08 20.62 -4.52
C LEU A 24 -11.48 20.20 -5.85
N THR A 25 -10.56 21.01 -6.40
CA THR A 25 -9.85 20.66 -7.63
C THR A 25 -9.02 19.38 -7.43
N ASP A 26 -8.25 19.31 -6.34
CA ASP A 26 -7.44 18.13 -6.02
C ASP A 26 -8.32 16.90 -5.67
N TYR A 27 -9.49 17.11 -5.06
CA TYR A 27 -10.41 16.06 -4.63
C TYR A 27 -11.10 15.35 -5.80
N TYR A 28 -11.53 16.09 -6.83
CA TYR A 28 -12.23 15.55 -7.99
C TYR A 28 -11.33 15.28 -9.20
N GLU A 29 -10.01 15.47 -9.08
CA GLU A 29 -9.06 15.41 -10.19
C GLU A 29 -9.11 14.12 -11.02
N HIS A 30 -9.35 12.98 -10.38
CA HIS A 30 -9.31 11.66 -11.02
C HIS A 30 -10.69 11.13 -11.43
N VAL A 31 -11.75 11.91 -11.21
CA VAL A 31 -13.12 11.54 -11.56
C VAL A 31 -13.37 11.94 -13.02
N ALA A 32 -14.03 11.08 -13.80
CA ALA A 32 -14.37 11.42 -15.17
C ALA A 32 -15.29 12.64 -15.21
N ASP A 33 -15.02 13.58 -16.12
CA ASP A 33 -15.83 14.80 -16.28
C ASP A 33 -17.32 14.49 -16.48
N ASP A 34 -17.63 13.39 -17.19
CA ASP A 34 -19.01 12.96 -17.43
C ASP A 34 -19.72 12.53 -16.14
N ASP A 35 -19.02 11.89 -15.21
CA ASP A 35 -19.58 11.49 -13.92
C ASP A 35 -19.83 12.71 -13.03
N VAL A 36 -18.88 13.65 -12.98
CA VAL A 36 -19.03 14.90 -12.21
C VAL A 36 -20.19 15.75 -12.73
N ARG A 37 -20.41 15.79 -14.05
CA ARG A 37 -21.50 16.55 -14.69
C ARG A 37 -22.90 16.07 -14.31
N ASN A 38 -23.05 14.84 -13.81
CA ASN A 38 -24.33 14.30 -13.36
C ASN A 38 -24.80 14.91 -12.02
N TYR A 39 -23.94 15.66 -11.33
CA TYR A 39 -24.21 16.22 -10.01
C TYR A 39 -24.20 17.75 -10.01
N THR A 40 -24.97 18.33 -9.09
CA THR A 40 -24.92 19.78 -8.87
C THR A 40 -23.64 20.18 -8.15
N THR A 41 -23.16 21.40 -8.39
CA THR A 41 -21.98 21.93 -7.69
C THR A 41 -22.16 21.96 -6.18
N ASP A 42 -23.38 22.25 -5.69
CA ASP A 42 -23.68 22.27 -4.26
C ASP A 42 -23.56 20.87 -3.63
N THR A 43 -24.07 19.84 -4.30
CA THR A 43 -23.93 18.43 -3.87
C THR A 43 -22.45 18.03 -3.78
N LEU A 44 -21.67 18.30 -4.82
CA LEU A 44 -20.24 17.96 -4.82
C LEU A 44 -19.48 18.70 -3.70
N LEU A 45 -19.81 19.97 -3.49
CA LEU A 45 -19.24 20.78 -2.42
C LEU A 45 -19.58 20.24 -1.03
N GLU A 46 -20.84 19.85 -0.80
CA GLU A 46 -21.29 19.25 0.46
C GLU A 46 -20.58 17.93 0.75
N ARG A 47 -20.52 17.03 -0.24
CA ARG A 47 -19.84 15.73 -0.11
C ARG A 47 -18.36 15.88 0.22
N ALA A 48 -17.66 16.78 -0.48
CA ALA A 48 -16.24 17.03 -0.24
C ALA A 48 -15.99 17.68 1.14
N ARG A 49 -16.86 18.59 1.57
CA ARG A 49 -16.80 19.20 2.92
C ARG A 49 -17.07 18.17 4.03
N TYR A 50 -18.06 17.31 3.83
CA TYR A 50 -18.36 16.21 4.74
C TYR A 50 -17.12 15.32 4.89
N HIS A 51 -16.54 14.86 3.78
CA HIS A 51 -15.34 14.02 3.81
C HIS A 51 -14.15 14.71 4.51
N ARG A 52 -13.95 16.01 4.27
CA ARG A 52 -12.93 16.80 4.98
C ARG A 52 -13.18 16.92 6.47
N SER A 53 -14.43 17.09 6.89
CA SER A 53 -14.78 17.13 8.31
C SER A 53 -14.54 15.78 8.99
N LEU A 54 -14.83 14.68 8.29
CA LEU A 54 -14.56 13.33 8.76
C LEU A 54 -13.06 13.08 8.95
N ALA A 55 -12.23 13.64 8.07
CA ALA A 55 -10.78 13.53 8.13
C ALA A 55 -10.12 14.37 9.24
N GLU A 56 -10.87 15.22 9.97
CA GLU A 56 -10.32 16.16 10.94
C GLU A 56 -9.46 15.44 11.99
N ARG A 57 -9.91 14.27 12.48
CA ARG A 57 -9.17 13.47 13.47
C ARG A 57 -9.15 12.00 13.07
N ARG A 58 -7.96 11.41 13.04
CA ARG A 58 -7.76 10.00 12.76
C ARG A 58 -6.54 9.50 13.52
N ALA A 59 -6.74 8.53 14.41
CA ALA A 59 -5.63 7.89 15.11
C ALA A 59 -4.77 7.06 14.13
N PRO A 60 -3.46 6.90 14.39
CA PRO A 60 -2.57 6.11 13.53
C PRO A 60 -3.05 4.66 13.40
N GLY A 61 -2.91 4.08 12.20
CA GLY A 61 -3.36 2.71 11.93
C GLY A 61 -4.88 2.49 12.01
N GLN A 62 -5.69 3.54 12.21
CA GLN A 62 -7.14 3.47 12.16
C GLN A 62 -7.68 4.08 10.87
N ALA A 63 -8.76 3.48 10.35
CA ALA A 63 -9.58 4.08 9.31
C ALA A 63 -10.78 4.79 9.94
N VAL A 64 -11.13 5.96 9.43
CA VAL A 64 -12.35 6.67 9.81
C VAL A 64 -13.35 6.51 8.69
N ILE A 65 -14.56 6.07 9.02
CA ILE A 65 -15.64 5.82 8.07
C ILE A 65 -16.85 6.61 8.53
N GLY A 66 -17.52 7.27 7.60
CA GLY A 66 -18.75 8.00 7.82
C GLY A 66 -19.73 7.78 6.68
N VAL A 67 -21.02 7.80 7.00
CA VAL A 67 -22.09 7.73 6.00
C VAL A 67 -22.86 9.05 6.02
N LEU A 68 -22.92 9.71 4.87
CA LEU A 68 -23.78 10.87 4.64
C LEU A 68 -25.01 10.40 3.86
N ASN A 69 -26.19 10.50 4.47
CA ASN A 69 -27.45 10.14 3.84
C ASN A 69 -28.05 11.34 3.10
N GLU A 70 -28.23 11.21 1.79
CA GLU A 70 -28.90 12.19 0.93
C GLU A 70 -30.35 11.74 0.66
N ALA A 71 -31.08 12.48 -0.18
CA ALA A 71 -32.49 12.18 -0.46
C ALA A 71 -32.67 10.80 -1.14
N ASP A 72 -31.84 10.51 -2.15
CA ASP A 72 -31.97 9.35 -3.04
C ASP A 72 -30.76 8.40 -3.01
N ALA A 73 -29.71 8.76 -2.28
CA ALA A 73 -28.46 8.00 -2.19
C ALA A 73 -27.84 8.08 -0.79
N SER A 74 -26.86 7.22 -0.53
CA SER A 74 -25.98 7.32 0.63
C SER A 74 -24.53 7.44 0.15
N LEU A 75 -23.77 8.38 0.69
CA LEU A 75 -22.35 8.52 0.44
C LEU A 75 -21.56 7.91 1.59
N VAL A 76 -20.78 6.87 1.29
CA VAL A 76 -19.82 6.28 2.22
C VAL A 76 -18.48 6.96 2.03
N ALA A 77 -17.98 7.67 3.05
CA ALA A 77 -16.69 8.34 3.04
C ALA A 77 -15.71 7.60 3.97
N ILE A 78 -14.49 7.36 3.50
CA ILE A 78 -13.45 6.58 4.18
C ILE A 78 -12.14 7.36 4.11
N VAL A 79 -11.51 7.55 5.27
CA VAL A 79 -10.19 8.16 5.39
C VAL A 79 -9.25 7.14 6.03
N THR A 80 -8.21 6.76 5.30
CA THR A 80 -7.21 5.79 5.76
C THR A 80 -5.82 6.15 5.24
N GLU A 81 -4.80 5.50 5.80
CA GLU A 81 -3.46 5.47 5.22
C GLU A 81 -3.52 4.88 3.82
N ASP A 82 -2.74 5.45 2.91
CA ASP A 82 -2.66 4.96 1.53
C ASP A 82 -1.93 3.61 1.50
N MET A 83 -2.64 2.58 1.05
CA MET A 83 -2.19 1.19 1.02
C MET A 83 -2.64 0.54 -0.30
N PRO A 84 -1.92 -0.48 -0.78
CA PRO A 84 -2.36 -1.27 -1.93
C PRO A 84 -3.75 -1.90 -1.73
N TYR A 85 -4.48 -2.10 -2.82
CA TYR A 85 -5.75 -2.83 -2.86
C TYR A 85 -6.95 -2.23 -2.09
N LEU A 86 -6.84 -0.99 -1.58
CA LEU A 86 -7.95 -0.32 -0.87
C LEU A 86 -9.24 -0.23 -1.70
N VAL A 87 -9.17 0.41 -2.87
CA VAL A 87 -10.32 0.61 -3.76
C VAL A 87 -11.00 -0.71 -4.16
N PRO A 88 -10.30 -1.74 -4.68
CA PRO A 88 -10.94 -3.00 -5.04
C PRO A 88 -11.55 -3.72 -3.82
N SER A 89 -10.96 -3.61 -2.64
CA SER A 89 -11.49 -4.26 -1.42
C SER A 89 -12.74 -3.56 -0.91
N VAL A 90 -12.73 -2.23 -0.86
CA VAL A 90 -13.90 -1.41 -0.46
C VAL A 90 -15.06 -1.61 -1.43
N THR A 91 -14.80 -1.53 -2.74
CA THR A 91 -15.84 -1.69 -3.76
C THR A 91 -16.44 -3.10 -3.75
N ALA A 92 -15.63 -4.15 -3.53
CA ALA A 92 -16.11 -5.52 -3.38
C ALA A 92 -17.00 -5.70 -2.14
N GLU A 93 -16.63 -5.09 -1.02
CA GLU A 93 -17.42 -5.15 0.22
C GLU A 93 -18.74 -4.38 0.10
N ILE A 94 -18.75 -3.25 -0.61
CA ILE A 94 -19.99 -2.50 -0.90
C ILE A 94 -20.89 -3.27 -1.87
N ALA A 95 -20.32 -3.86 -2.91
CA ALA A 95 -21.08 -4.59 -3.93
C ALA A 95 -21.70 -5.90 -3.40
N ARG A 96 -21.23 -6.43 -2.26
CA ARG A 96 -21.75 -7.67 -1.65
C ARG A 96 -23.25 -7.64 -1.39
N ASP A 97 -23.79 -6.49 -1.00
CA ASP A 97 -25.22 -6.30 -0.72
C ASP A 97 -25.99 -5.82 -1.96
N ASN A 98 -25.42 -6.01 -3.15
CA ASN A 98 -26.03 -5.64 -4.42
C ASN A 98 -26.28 -4.13 -4.57
N ALA A 99 -25.57 -3.32 -3.78
CA ALA A 99 -25.59 -1.87 -3.86
C ALA A 99 -24.97 -1.42 -5.19
N SER A 100 -25.71 -0.64 -5.97
CA SER A 100 -25.17 -0.03 -7.18
C SER A 100 -24.24 1.12 -6.78
N ILE A 101 -23.00 1.10 -7.26
CA ILE A 101 -22.08 2.22 -7.10
C ILE A 101 -22.41 3.26 -8.17
N GLY A 102 -22.81 4.46 -7.74
CA GLY A 102 -23.13 5.57 -8.64
C GLY A 102 -21.89 6.39 -9.02
N LEU A 103 -21.13 6.80 -8.01
CA LEU A 103 -19.93 7.61 -8.14
C LEU A 103 -18.85 7.11 -7.18
N LEU A 104 -17.63 6.99 -7.67
CA LEU A 104 -16.45 6.66 -6.87
C LEU A 104 -15.42 7.78 -7.00
N VAL A 105 -15.02 8.34 -5.86
CA VAL A 105 -14.01 9.40 -5.77
C VAL A 105 -12.93 8.91 -4.81
N HIS A 106 -11.67 8.83 -5.25
CA HIS A 106 -10.60 8.25 -4.43
C HIS A 106 -9.28 9.07 -4.44
N PRO A 107 -9.30 10.38 -4.15
CA PRO A 107 -8.09 11.18 -4.13
C PRO A 107 -7.09 10.69 -3.07
N THR A 108 -5.81 10.82 -3.42
CA THR A 108 -4.70 10.62 -2.49
C THR A 108 -4.14 11.98 -2.08
N PHE A 109 -4.01 12.19 -0.77
CA PHE A 109 -3.44 13.42 -0.21
C PHE A 109 -2.16 13.12 0.57
N THR A 110 -1.24 14.08 0.56
CA THR A 110 -0.16 14.15 1.54
C THR A 110 -0.64 15.04 2.68
N VAL A 111 -0.81 14.47 3.87
CA VAL A 111 -1.33 15.16 5.04
C VAL A 111 -0.29 15.27 6.14
N THR A 112 -0.40 16.29 6.97
CA THR A 112 0.33 16.34 8.25
C THR A 112 -0.69 16.37 9.38
N ARG A 113 -0.44 15.62 10.44
CA ARG A 113 -1.29 15.56 11.64
C ARG A 113 -0.49 15.97 12.87
N ASP A 114 -1.21 16.49 13.85
CA ASP A 114 -0.66 16.80 15.16
C ASP A 114 -0.50 15.49 15.95
N PRO A 115 0.72 15.12 16.40
CA PRO A 115 0.96 13.79 17.00
C PRO A 115 0.30 13.58 18.37
N ALA A 116 -0.14 14.65 19.05
CA ALA A 116 -0.80 14.55 20.36
C ALA A 116 -2.33 14.48 20.24
N THR A 117 -2.91 15.15 19.24
CA THR A 117 -4.36 15.29 19.06
C THR A 117 -4.89 14.53 17.84
N HIS A 118 -4.00 14.03 17.00
CA HIS A 118 -4.25 13.42 15.70
C HIS A 118 -5.08 14.28 14.74
N ARG A 119 -5.10 15.59 15.01
CA ARG A 119 -5.85 16.56 14.23
C ARG A 119 -5.08 16.90 12.95
N LEU A 120 -5.81 16.96 11.85
CA LEU A 120 -5.29 17.37 10.54
C LEU A 120 -4.80 18.83 10.60
N THR A 121 -3.52 19.06 10.29
CA THR A 121 -2.88 20.38 10.31
C THR A 121 -2.59 20.91 8.92
N ASP A 122 -2.25 20.03 7.98
CA ASP A 122 -1.99 20.38 6.58
C ASP A 122 -2.54 19.30 5.63
N VAL A 123 -3.04 19.72 4.47
CA VAL A 123 -3.52 18.85 3.39
C VAL A 123 -2.96 19.37 2.09
N ARG A 124 -2.18 18.54 1.42
CA ARG A 124 -1.60 18.83 0.13
C ARG A 124 -1.93 17.69 -0.83
N ARG A 125 -1.99 18.03 -2.11
CA ARG A 125 -2.09 17.03 -3.17
C ARG A 125 -1.02 15.95 -2.98
N GLY A 126 -1.47 14.69 -2.97
CA GLY A 126 -0.58 13.54 -2.86
C GLY A 126 0.25 13.34 -4.13
N PRO A 127 1.31 12.51 -4.08
CA PRO A 127 2.02 12.11 -5.28
C PRO A 127 1.04 11.45 -6.25
N LEU A 128 1.02 11.89 -7.51
CA LEU A 128 0.30 11.15 -8.55
C LEU A 128 0.90 9.75 -8.63
N ARG A 129 0.06 8.70 -8.60
CA ARG A 129 0.43 7.36 -9.08
C ARG A 129 0.58 7.41 -10.60
N THR A 130 1.66 8.04 -11.05
CA THR A 130 1.93 8.26 -12.48
C THR A 130 2.57 7.00 -13.05
N GLY A 131 1.93 6.38 -14.05
CA GLY A 131 2.58 5.34 -14.87
C GLY A 131 1.97 3.93 -14.81
N LEU A 132 0.91 3.70 -14.03
CA LEU A 132 0.17 2.44 -14.07
C LEU A 132 -1.17 2.64 -14.82
N PRO A 133 -1.58 1.70 -15.69
CA PRO A 133 -2.93 1.68 -16.23
C PRO A 133 -3.94 1.70 -15.08
N SER A 134 -5.02 2.45 -15.22
CA SER A 134 -6.13 2.47 -14.27
C SER A 134 -6.54 1.02 -13.94
N GLY A 135 -6.33 0.59 -12.69
CA GLY A 135 -6.62 -0.78 -12.22
C GLY A 135 -5.40 -1.65 -11.87
N LEU A 136 -4.17 -1.19 -12.07
CA LEU A 136 -2.98 -1.82 -11.49
C LEU A 136 -2.47 -0.96 -10.33
N GLU A 137 -2.76 -1.38 -9.12
CA GLU A 137 -2.14 -0.83 -7.91
C GLU A 137 -0.78 -1.50 -7.71
N PRO A 138 0.31 -0.73 -7.53
CA PRO A 138 1.60 -1.34 -7.23
C PRO A 138 1.49 -2.10 -5.90
N SER A 139 2.13 -3.26 -5.83
CA SER A 139 2.19 -4.07 -4.60
C SER A 139 2.96 -3.38 -3.47
N VAL A 140 3.67 -2.29 -3.78
CA VAL A 140 4.50 -1.53 -2.86
C VAL A 140 3.85 -0.16 -2.61
N PRO A 141 3.68 0.28 -1.34
CA PRO A 141 3.21 1.62 -1.04
C PRO A 141 4.26 2.66 -1.49
N VAL A 142 3.80 3.78 -2.06
CA VAL A 142 4.66 4.87 -2.60
C VAL A 142 5.47 5.56 -1.48
N THR A 143 5.00 5.45 -0.24
CA THR A 143 5.70 5.87 0.96
C THR A 143 5.67 4.73 1.97
N PRO A 144 6.76 4.45 2.70
CA PRO A 144 6.71 3.52 3.83
C PRO A 144 5.57 3.92 4.77
N LEU A 145 4.93 2.92 5.40
CA LEU A 145 3.98 3.12 6.49
C LEU A 145 4.76 3.70 7.70
N GLU A 146 5.08 5.00 7.67
CA GLU A 146 5.72 5.69 8.79
C GLU A 146 4.68 6.07 9.84
N HIS A 147 5.10 6.05 11.11
CA HIS A 147 4.27 6.44 12.25
C HIS A 147 3.98 7.96 12.22
N ASP A 148 2.86 8.36 12.84
CA ASP A 148 2.41 9.75 13.01
C ASP A 148 3.35 10.54 13.97
N ASP A 149 4.58 10.80 13.53
CA ASP A 149 5.59 11.60 14.22
C ASP A 149 5.48 13.10 13.80
N GLY A 150 4.34 13.52 13.27
CA GLY A 150 4.16 14.85 12.66
C GLY A 150 4.83 15.01 11.30
N ARG A 151 5.21 13.90 10.64
CA ARG A 151 5.72 13.89 9.26
C ARG A 151 4.57 13.86 8.24
N PRO A 152 4.81 14.30 6.99
CA PRO A 152 3.84 14.16 5.92
C PRO A 152 3.58 12.67 5.61
N LEU A 153 2.31 12.27 5.63
CA LEU A 153 1.85 10.90 5.37
C LEU A 153 0.92 10.88 4.16
N ALA A 154 0.98 9.82 3.35
CA ALA A 154 0.02 9.59 2.27
C ALA A 154 -1.29 9.01 2.85
N GLU A 155 -2.41 9.67 2.59
CA GLU A 155 -3.74 9.20 2.94
C GLU A 155 -4.60 9.00 1.69
N ALA A 156 -5.33 7.88 1.67
CA ALA A 156 -6.36 7.59 0.71
C ALA A 156 -7.71 8.04 1.27
N TRP A 157 -8.40 8.90 0.52
CA TRP A 157 -9.71 9.42 0.85
C TRP A 157 -10.68 8.85 -0.18
N ILE A 158 -11.49 7.87 0.22
CA ILE A 158 -12.41 7.15 -0.68
C ILE A 158 -13.84 7.54 -0.35
N ALA A 159 -14.56 8.11 -1.32
CA ALA A 159 -15.98 8.38 -1.23
C ALA A 159 -16.73 7.58 -2.29
N VAL A 160 -17.71 6.79 -1.86
CA VAL A 160 -18.51 5.91 -2.71
C VAL A 160 -19.98 6.25 -2.54
N GLU A 161 -20.63 6.66 -3.61
CA GLU A 161 -22.08 6.79 -3.66
C GLU A 161 -22.71 5.43 -3.90
N ILE A 162 -23.65 5.06 -3.04
CA ILE A 162 -24.42 3.83 -3.11
C ILE A 162 -25.92 4.12 -3.09
N SER A 163 -26.71 3.11 -3.47
CA SER A 163 -28.16 3.14 -3.26
C SER A 163 -28.50 3.49 -1.81
N ARG A 164 -29.55 4.29 -1.61
CA ARG A 164 -29.91 4.77 -0.28
C ARG A 164 -30.13 3.64 0.71
N LEU A 165 -29.42 3.72 1.83
CA LEU A 165 -29.58 2.80 2.94
C LEU A 165 -30.94 3.05 3.63
N PRO A 166 -31.62 1.97 4.08
CA PRO A 166 -32.99 2.09 4.61
C PRO A 166 -33.04 2.73 5.99
N ASP A 167 -32.01 2.53 6.82
CA ASP A 167 -31.97 2.97 8.21
C ASP A 167 -30.52 3.03 8.74
N GLU A 168 -30.35 3.63 9.92
CA GLU A 168 -29.05 3.82 10.56
C GLU A 168 -28.36 2.49 10.92
N THR A 169 -29.13 1.45 11.30
CA THR A 169 -28.57 0.12 11.62
C THR A 169 -27.87 -0.49 10.40
N SER A 170 -28.45 -0.29 9.22
CA SER A 170 -27.85 -0.74 7.96
C SER A 170 -26.54 0.00 7.66
N ALA A 171 -26.47 1.29 8.00
CA ALA A 171 -25.24 2.08 7.88
C ALA A 171 -24.17 1.61 8.88
N GLU A 172 -24.54 1.39 10.14
CA GLU A 172 -23.64 0.86 11.18
C GLU A 172 -23.05 -0.49 10.77
N HIS A 173 -23.88 -1.43 10.30
CA HIS A 173 -23.39 -2.72 9.82
C HIS A 173 -22.43 -2.62 8.63
N LEU A 174 -22.72 -1.74 7.66
CA LEU A 174 -21.80 -1.51 6.55
C LEU A 174 -20.47 -0.94 7.03
N VAL A 175 -20.50 0.02 7.97
CA VAL A 175 -19.30 0.60 8.57
C VAL A 175 -18.47 -0.46 9.30
N GLU A 176 -19.09 -1.31 10.11
CA GLU A 176 -18.41 -2.41 10.81
C GLU A 176 -17.70 -3.36 9.85
N ARG A 177 -18.38 -3.80 8.78
CA ARG A 177 -17.77 -4.69 7.78
C ARG A 177 -16.62 -4.02 7.03
N LEU A 178 -16.78 -2.75 6.67
CA LEU A 178 -15.71 -1.98 6.02
C LEU A 178 -14.51 -1.79 6.95
N GLN A 179 -14.71 -1.58 8.25
CA GLN A 179 -13.63 -1.53 9.24
C GLN A 179 -12.85 -2.85 9.27
N CYS A 180 -13.53 -4.01 9.27
CA CYS A 180 -12.89 -5.32 9.19
C CYS A 180 -12.05 -5.46 7.91
N VAL A 181 -12.63 -5.15 6.75
CA VAL A 181 -11.96 -5.26 5.45
C VAL A 181 -10.72 -4.35 5.38
N LEU A 182 -10.81 -3.12 5.87
CA LEU A 182 -9.66 -2.21 5.91
C LEU A 182 -8.58 -2.68 6.89
N GLY A 183 -8.96 -3.38 7.96
CA GLY A 183 -8.03 -4.07 8.85
C GLY A 183 -7.27 -5.19 8.14
N ASP A 184 -7.99 -6.04 7.39
CA ASP A 184 -7.38 -7.13 6.61
C ASP A 184 -6.44 -6.61 5.52
N VAL A 185 -6.83 -5.54 4.82
CA VAL A 185 -5.97 -4.87 3.81
C VAL A 185 -4.70 -4.32 4.44
N ARG A 186 -4.79 -3.72 5.64
CA ARG A 186 -3.60 -3.25 6.36
C ARG A 186 -2.67 -4.39 6.72
N ALA A 187 -3.20 -5.47 7.29
CA ALA A 187 -2.39 -6.63 7.64
C ALA A 187 -1.66 -7.21 6.40
N ALA A 188 -2.36 -7.30 5.27
CA ALA A 188 -1.76 -7.76 4.01
C ALA A 188 -0.69 -6.78 3.48
N ALA A 189 -0.89 -5.47 3.62
CA ALA A 189 0.08 -4.45 3.21
C ALA A 189 1.35 -4.47 4.09
N GLU A 190 1.19 -4.65 5.41
CA GLU A 190 2.30 -4.81 6.36
C GLU A 190 3.11 -6.08 6.07
N ASP A 191 2.44 -7.20 5.82
CA ASP A 191 3.09 -8.46 5.45
C ASP A 191 3.85 -8.34 4.12
N ALA A 192 3.25 -7.69 3.12
CA ALA A 192 3.91 -7.43 1.84
C ALA A 192 5.16 -6.57 2.02
N ALA A 193 5.08 -5.49 2.79
CA ALA A 193 6.22 -4.64 3.10
C ALA A 193 7.35 -5.42 3.78
N ALA A 194 7.02 -6.32 4.71
CA ALA A 194 8.01 -7.18 5.36
C ALA A 194 8.69 -8.15 4.38
N ILE A 195 7.94 -8.72 3.42
CA ILE A 195 8.50 -9.59 2.38
C ILE A 195 9.45 -8.82 1.46
N HIS A 196 9.05 -7.62 1.02
CA HIS A 196 9.88 -6.75 0.20
C HIS A 196 11.15 -6.31 0.92
N GLN A 197 11.08 -6.02 2.23
CA GLN A 197 12.26 -5.69 3.03
C GLN A 197 13.25 -6.86 3.12
N GLU A 198 12.78 -8.07 3.40
CA GLU A 198 13.63 -9.27 3.43
C GLU A 198 14.26 -9.54 2.05
N LEU A 199 13.49 -9.35 0.96
CA LEU A 199 13.99 -9.49 -0.39
C LEU A 199 15.10 -8.46 -0.69
N ALA A 200 14.90 -7.20 -0.30
CA ALA A 200 15.89 -6.14 -0.43
C ALA A 200 17.18 -6.46 0.34
N ASP A 201 17.06 -6.99 1.57
CA ASP A 201 18.19 -7.40 2.39
C ASP A 201 18.98 -8.56 1.75
N GLU A 202 18.30 -9.56 1.19
CA GLU A 202 18.92 -10.66 0.44
C GLU A 202 19.60 -10.18 -0.86
N ILE A 203 18.96 -9.28 -1.61
CA ILE A 203 19.57 -8.61 -2.79
C ILE A 203 20.86 -7.87 -2.38
N GLY A 204 20.84 -7.21 -1.23
CA GLY A 204 22.00 -6.55 -0.62
C GLY A 204 23.10 -7.53 -0.24
N GLY A 205 22.76 -8.68 0.34
CA GLY A 205 23.70 -9.75 0.69
C GLY A 205 24.42 -10.36 -0.52
N LEU A 206 23.78 -10.34 -1.70
CA LEU A 206 24.40 -10.76 -2.97
C LEU A 206 25.39 -9.72 -3.54
N ALA A 207 25.49 -8.52 -2.97
CA ALA A 207 26.44 -7.48 -3.38
C ALA A 207 27.87 -7.86 -2.94
N GLY A 208 28.57 -8.60 -3.79
CA GLY A 208 29.96 -9.04 -3.56
C GLY A 208 30.28 -10.44 -4.05
N LEU A 209 29.26 -11.23 -4.42
CA LEU A 209 29.46 -12.57 -4.98
C LEU A 209 29.76 -12.51 -6.48
N SER A 210 30.84 -13.17 -6.90
CA SER A 210 31.19 -13.38 -8.31
C SER A 210 30.09 -14.17 -9.03
N GLY A 211 29.51 -13.61 -10.10
CA GLY A 211 28.45 -14.25 -10.88
C GLY A 211 27.01 -13.97 -10.42
N GLY A 212 26.80 -13.18 -9.36
CA GLY A 212 25.47 -12.85 -8.84
C GLY A 212 24.73 -11.72 -9.57
N GLY A 213 25.22 -11.25 -10.72
CA GLY A 213 24.66 -10.09 -11.43
C GLY A 213 23.24 -10.33 -11.94
N GLU A 214 23.05 -11.40 -12.71
CA GLU A 214 21.76 -11.77 -13.30
C GLU A 214 20.71 -12.13 -12.24
N VAL A 215 21.11 -12.85 -11.18
CA VAL A 215 20.24 -13.15 -10.04
C VAL A 215 19.78 -11.87 -9.34
N ARG A 216 20.68 -10.89 -9.16
CA ARG A 216 20.34 -9.60 -8.55
C ARG A 216 19.40 -8.79 -9.42
N GLU A 217 19.59 -8.83 -10.73
CA GLU A 217 18.70 -8.18 -11.70
C GLU A 217 17.31 -8.81 -11.68
N LEU A 218 17.21 -10.14 -11.67
CA LEU A 218 15.95 -10.85 -11.55
C LEU A 218 15.22 -10.53 -10.23
N LEU A 219 15.93 -10.55 -9.10
CA LEU A 219 15.31 -10.28 -7.80
C LEU A 219 14.84 -8.83 -7.68
N ARG A 220 15.59 -7.85 -8.22
CA ARG A 220 15.12 -6.46 -8.31
C ARG A 220 13.91 -6.32 -9.21
N TRP A 221 13.89 -7.03 -10.33
CA TRP A 221 12.72 -7.05 -11.21
C TRP A 221 11.50 -7.64 -10.48
N LEU A 222 11.66 -8.70 -9.69
CA LEU A 222 10.58 -9.23 -8.85
C LEU A 222 10.12 -8.24 -7.77
N ASP A 223 11.07 -7.53 -7.16
CA ASP A 223 10.82 -6.52 -6.11
C ASP A 223 10.10 -5.27 -6.66
N ASP A 224 10.30 -4.92 -7.93
CA ASP A 224 9.73 -3.74 -8.62
C ASP A 224 8.23 -3.90 -8.98
N GLY A 225 7.46 -4.64 -8.17
CA GLY A 225 6.01 -4.80 -8.34
C GLY A 225 5.58 -5.68 -9.52
N ASN A 226 6.50 -6.44 -10.14
CA ASN A 226 6.18 -7.37 -11.22
C ASN A 226 5.55 -8.69 -10.73
N PHE A 227 5.48 -8.91 -9.41
CA PHE A 227 4.92 -10.09 -8.81
C PHE A 227 4.14 -9.75 -7.53
N VAL A 228 3.04 -10.46 -7.27
CA VAL A 228 2.31 -10.36 -6.01
C VAL A 228 2.80 -11.45 -5.06
N PHE A 229 3.46 -11.07 -3.98
CA PHE A 229 3.91 -12.01 -2.97
C PHE A 229 2.77 -12.39 -2.03
N LEU A 230 2.37 -13.66 -2.05
CA LEU A 230 1.36 -14.22 -1.14
C LEU A 230 1.96 -14.80 0.15
N GLY A 231 3.29 -14.74 0.28
CA GLY A 231 4.05 -15.32 1.39
C GLY A 231 5.42 -15.81 0.92
N TYR A 232 6.34 -15.97 1.86
CA TYR A 232 7.68 -16.49 1.59
C TYR A 232 8.04 -17.60 2.58
N ARG A 233 8.92 -18.51 2.13
CA ARG A 233 9.52 -19.52 3.00
C ARG A 233 11.02 -19.59 2.75
N GLY A 234 11.79 -18.89 3.57
CA GLY A 234 13.24 -19.01 3.57
C GLY A 234 13.69 -20.43 3.93
N ARG A 235 14.60 -21.01 3.15
CA ARG A 235 15.41 -22.16 3.59
C ARG A 235 16.84 -21.67 3.79
N ARG A 236 17.30 -21.62 5.04
CA ARG A 236 18.73 -21.48 5.34
C ARG A 236 19.45 -22.73 4.80
N SER A 237 20.23 -22.53 3.75
CA SER A 237 21.24 -23.42 3.14
C SER A 237 21.07 -24.94 3.34
N LEU A 238 20.82 -25.67 2.24
CA LEU A 238 21.25 -27.08 2.16
C LEU A 238 22.78 -27.11 2.32
N GLY A 239 23.24 -27.55 3.49
CA GLY A 239 24.64 -27.84 3.77
C GLY A 239 25.14 -28.98 2.89
N LEU A 240 25.46 -28.68 1.63
CA LEU A 240 26.11 -29.60 0.69
C LEU A 240 27.15 -28.83 -0.13
N LEU A 241 28.11 -28.20 0.56
CA LEU A 241 29.45 -28.07 -0.01
C LEU A 241 30.11 -29.45 0.04
N ARG A 242 29.79 -30.32 -0.93
CA ARG A 242 30.70 -31.42 -1.27
C ARG A 242 31.95 -30.78 -1.85
N LYS A 243 32.96 -30.64 -1.01
CA LYS A 243 34.34 -30.31 -1.40
C LYS A 243 34.74 -31.25 -2.53
N VAL A 244 34.77 -30.75 -3.77
CA VAL A 244 35.45 -31.43 -4.87
C VAL A 244 36.93 -31.22 -4.59
N ALA A 245 37.57 -32.21 -3.96
CA ALA A 245 39.01 -32.34 -4.04
C ALA A 245 39.31 -32.78 -5.48
N GLY A 246 39.57 -31.80 -6.34
CA GLY A 246 40.33 -32.01 -7.55
C GLY A 246 41.78 -32.15 -7.13
N ASP A 247 42.33 -33.34 -7.29
CA ASP A 247 43.76 -33.49 -7.52
C ASP A 247 43.93 -33.75 -9.01
N ALA A 248 44.52 -32.79 -9.70
CA ALA A 248 45.03 -32.97 -11.04
C ALA A 248 46.32 -32.17 -11.20
N SER A 249 47.42 -32.92 -11.14
CA SER A 249 48.56 -32.87 -12.06
C SER A 249 49.64 -31.81 -11.83
N GLU A 250 50.85 -32.29 -11.55
CA GLU A 250 52.07 -31.71 -12.14
C GLU A 250 53.02 -32.83 -12.62
N ALA A 251 53.58 -32.60 -13.81
CA ALA A 251 54.35 -33.52 -14.62
C ALA A 251 55.87 -33.46 -14.35
N GLY A 252 56.60 -34.54 -14.64
CA GLY A 252 58.06 -34.58 -14.74
C GLY A 252 58.57 -35.93 -15.29
N PRO A 253 59.73 -35.99 -15.99
CA PRO A 253 59.90 -36.63 -17.31
C PRO A 253 60.56 -38.05 -17.29
N PRO A 254 60.74 -38.73 -18.45
CA PRO A 254 61.19 -40.12 -18.52
C PRO A 254 62.72 -40.23 -18.72
N GLU A 255 63.38 -41.21 -18.08
CA GLU A 255 64.54 -41.97 -18.61
C GLU A 255 65.12 -42.98 -17.59
N GLY A 256 65.56 -44.15 -18.08
CA GLY A 256 66.57 -45.00 -17.45
C GLY A 256 66.14 -46.42 -17.00
N GLY A 257 66.45 -47.45 -17.82
CA GLY A 257 66.60 -48.84 -17.35
C GLY A 257 67.90 -49.04 -16.52
N PRO A 258 68.33 -50.27 -16.15
CA PRO A 258 68.02 -51.57 -16.75
C PRO A 258 67.73 -52.73 -15.77
N SER A 259 67.63 -53.92 -16.37
CA SER A 259 67.52 -55.28 -15.84
C SER A 259 68.42 -55.69 -14.67
N GLU A 260 67.90 -56.58 -13.81
CA GLU A 260 68.53 -57.78 -13.19
C GLU A 260 67.39 -58.49 -12.43
N GLY A 261 66.99 -59.74 -12.70
CA GLY A 261 67.67 -61.02 -12.46
C GLY A 261 66.70 -61.94 -11.69
N GLY A 262 66.27 -63.07 -12.26
CA GLY A 262 65.35 -64.04 -11.61
C GLY A 262 66.03 -64.91 -10.54
N PRO A 263 65.58 -66.15 -10.25
CA PRO A 263 64.26 -66.79 -10.40
C PRO A 263 63.84 -67.62 -9.14
N SER A 264 62.79 -68.46 -9.27
CA SER A 264 62.48 -69.66 -8.45
C SER A 264 61.83 -69.41 -7.08
N ALA A 265 60.87 -70.18 -6.56
CA ALA A 265 60.29 -71.47 -6.91
C ALA A 265 58.89 -71.61 -6.24
N SER A 266 57.99 -72.37 -6.86
CA SER A 266 56.89 -73.13 -6.22
C SER A 266 57.47 -74.19 -5.24
N PRO A 267 56.70 -75.08 -4.55
CA PRO A 267 55.26 -75.32 -4.49
C PRO A 267 54.73 -75.29 -3.03
N SER A 268 53.42 -75.39 -2.72
CA SER A 268 52.50 -76.54 -2.86
C SER A 268 51.07 -76.10 -2.62
#